data_AF-A0A7X1BVB4-F1
#
_entry.id   AF-A0A7X1BVB4-F1
#
_cell.length_a   1.000
_cell.length_b   1.000
_cell.length_c   1.000
_cell.angle_alpha   90.00
_cell.angle_beta   90.00
_cell.angle_gamma   90.00
#
_symmetry.space_group_name_H-M   'P 1'
#
loop_
_entity.id
_entity.type
_entity.pdbx_description
1 polymer ?
#
loop_
_entity_poly.entity_id
_entity_poly.type
_entity_poly.pdbx_seq_one_letter_code
_entity_poly.pdbx_strand_id
1 'polypeptide(L)'
;MSNGKVIQIRQARPDVEEMKYFWKLYSAAQRVEDRWCTNTVPGIADALADTELSREEKLFLLRAWQVLVDDRGGFGRHLGALDTYIHNIQDPDDGCVEYKPELKACLEDGLLFDVMCEAYTEAKTRIAELEESHAQVIHSRDHYKRMSEEGIKQIRESCTVTVLLPVTDLSWEQQQYHEEVVAVLTAAGIGVKGD
;
A
#
# COMPACT_ATOMS: atom_id res chain seq x y z
N MET A 1 7.95 19.79 16.55
CA MET A 1 9.05 18.85 16.81
C MET A 1 9.43 18.97 18.28
N SER A 2 9.14 17.97 19.11
CA SER A 2 9.58 17.94 20.51
C SER A 2 11.03 17.46 20.56
N ASN A 3 11.93 18.26 21.15
CA ASN A 3 13.31 17.85 21.39
C ASN A 3 13.31 16.64 22.32
N GLY A 4 13.63 15.47 21.76
CA GLY A 4 13.70 14.20 22.50
C GLY A 4 14.76 14.28 23.60
N LYS A 5 14.38 13.89 24.82
CA LYS A 5 15.28 13.84 25.97
C LYS A 5 16.05 12.53 25.93
N VAL A 6 17.37 12.58 25.74
CA VAL A 6 18.23 11.40 25.80
C VAL A 6 18.34 10.93 27.24
N ILE A 7 17.98 9.66 27.50
CA ILE A 7 18.13 9.00 28.80
C ILE A 7 19.25 7.97 28.65
N GLN A 8 20.32 8.12 29.44
CA GLN A 8 21.39 7.13 29.48
C GLN A 8 21.13 6.10 30.58
N ILE A 9 21.04 4.83 30.20
CA ILE A 9 20.83 3.70 31.11
C ILE A 9 22.12 2.88 31.09
N ARG A 10 22.73 2.66 32.26
CA ARG A 10 23.86 1.72 32.40
C ARG A 10 23.33 0.32 32.60
N GLN A 11 23.63 -0.59 31.69
CA GLN A 11 23.27 -2.00 31.79
C GLN A 11 24.54 -2.86 31.93
N ALA A 12 24.47 -3.90 32.76
CA ALA A 12 25.55 -4.88 32.86
C ALA A 12 25.55 -5.71 31.57
N ARG A 13 26.68 -5.69 30.86
CA ARG A 13 26.90 -6.48 29.64
C ARG A 13 27.79 -7.65 29.99
N PRO A 14 27.31 -8.89 29.79
CA PRO A 14 28.19 -10.03 29.80
C PRO A 14 29.18 -9.96 28.64
N ASP A 15 30.45 -10.22 28.89
CA ASP A 15 31.44 -10.29 27.84
C ASP A 15 31.31 -11.58 26.98
N VAL A 16 32.14 -11.68 25.94
CA VAL A 16 32.13 -12.81 25.01
C VAL A 16 32.41 -14.14 25.71
N GLU A 17 33.26 -14.15 26.72
CA GLU A 17 33.58 -15.37 27.49
C GLU A 17 32.44 -15.73 28.45
N GLU A 18 31.86 -14.76 29.15
CA GLU A 18 30.68 -14.96 29.99
C GLU A 18 29.51 -15.54 29.17
N MET A 19 29.34 -15.10 27.92
CA MET A 19 28.32 -15.66 27.01
C MET A 19 28.59 -17.09 26.61
N LYS A 20 29.85 -17.48 26.41
CA LYS A 20 30.19 -18.88 26.18
C LYS A 20 29.78 -19.74 27.37
N TYR A 21 29.96 -19.28 28.60
CA TYR A 21 29.55 -20.04 29.79
C TYR A 21 28.04 -20.14 29.94
N PHE A 22 27.28 -19.07 29.68
CA PHE A 22 25.82 -19.15 29.71
C PHE A 22 25.26 -20.10 28.64
N TRP A 23 25.81 -20.06 27.42
CA TRP A 23 25.40 -21.00 26.37
C TRP A 23 25.76 -22.46 26.70
N LYS A 24 26.92 -22.71 27.32
CA LYS A 24 27.28 -24.04 27.82
C LYS A 24 26.30 -24.52 28.90
N LEU A 25 25.94 -23.64 29.84
CA LEU A 25 24.99 -23.95 30.91
C LEU A 25 23.60 -24.26 30.35
N TYR A 26 23.11 -23.42 29.43
CA TYR A 26 21.83 -23.65 28.74
C TYR A 26 21.82 -24.96 27.97
N SER A 27 22.88 -25.23 27.20
CA SER A 27 23.01 -26.48 26.43
C SER A 27 23.05 -27.70 27.33
N ALA A 28 23.69 -27.61 28.51
CA ALA A 28 23.71 -28.68 29.49
C ALA A 28 22.31 -28.93 30.07
N ALA A 29 21.57 -27.85 30.38
CA ALA A 29 20.20 -27.94 30.89
C ALA A 29 19.24 -28.59 29.86
N GLN A 30 19.32 -28.20 28.59
CA GLN A 30 18.51 -28.77 27.51
C GLN A 30 18.69 -30.29 27.33
N ARG A 31 19.86 -30.84 27.67
CA ARG A 31 20.13 -32.28 27.56
C ARG A 31 19.42 -33.11 28.62
N VAL A 32 19.09 -32.50 29.75
CA VAL A 32 18.47 -33.15 30.91
C VAL A 32 17.03 -32.70 31.13
N GLU A 33 16.56 -31.74 30.34
CA GLU A 33 15.17 -31.31 30.31
C GLU A 33 14.27 -32.47 29.88
N ASP A 34 13.19 -32.69 30.64
CA ASP A 34 12.19 -33.66 30.26
C ASP A 34 11.36 -33.10 29.10
N ARG A 35 11.45 -33.76 27.94
CA ARG A 35 10.72 -33.39 26.72
C ARG A 35 9.20 -33.35 26.91
N TRP A 36 8.68 -34.00 27.95
CA TRP A 36 7.26 -34.08 28.27
C TRP A 36 6.81 -33.09 29.35
N CYS A 37 7.68 -32.15 29.75
CA CYS A 37 7.41 -31.14 30.78
C CYS A 37 7.03 -31.75 32.14
N THR A 38 7.55 -32.93 32.45
CA THR A 38 7.34 -33.58 33.75
C THR A 38 8.20 -32.88 34.80
N ASN A 39 7.65 -32.69 36.00
CA ASN A 39 8.40 -32.15 37.12
C ASN A 39 9.53 -33.11 37.53
N THR A 40 10.78 -32.74 37.23
CA THR A 40 11.97 -33.57 37.51
C THR A 40 12.62 -33.28 38.87
N VAL A 41 12.11 -32.29 39.60
CA VAL A 41 12.68 -31.83 40.88
C VAL A 41 12.74 -32.94 41.94
N PRO A 42 11.71 -33.81 42.13
CA PRO A 42 11.80 -34.89 43.11
C PRO A 42 12.93 -35.87 42.80
N GLY A 43 13.07 -36.28 41.53
CA GLY A 43 14.09 -37.24 41.13
C GLY A 43 15.52 -36.73 41.34
N ILE A 44 15.79 -35.45 41.02
CA ILE A 44 17.11 -34.87 41.31
C ILE A 44 17.34 -34.63 42.80
N ALA A 45 16.28 -34.33 43.58
CA ALA A 45 16.41 -34.17 45.02
C ALA A 45 16.82 -35.48 45.71
N ASP A 46 16.20 -36.60 45.29
CA ASP A 46 16.55 -37.93 45.77
C ASP A 46 17.99 -38.29 45.36
N ALA A 47 18.35 -38.06 44.09
CA ALA A 47 19.72 -38.31 43.61
C ALA A 47 20.78 -37.48 44.35
N LEU A 48 20.47 -36.23 44.73
CA LEU A 48 21.36 -35.38 45.51
C LEU A 48 21.44 -35.83 46.97
N ALA A 49 20.38 -36.42 47.53
CA ALA A 49 20.36 -36.89 48.91
C ALA A 49 21.49 -37.91 49.16
N ASP A 50 21.71 -38.80 48.20
CA ASP A 50 22.68 -39.91 48.24
C ASP A 50 24.15 -39.48 47.97
N THR A 51 24.42 -38.18 47.81
CA THR A 51 25.78 -37.67 47.59
C THR A 51 26.48 -37.22 48.89
N GLU A 52 27.81 -37.20 48.88
CA GLU A 52 28.65 -36.68 49.97
C GLU A 52 28.72 -35.13 50.01
N LEU A 53 27.89 -34.44 49.23
CA LEU A 53 27.86 -32.97 49.19
C LEU A 53 27.36 -32.38 50.51
N SER A 54 27.82 -31.18 50.81
CA SER A 54 27.26 -30.39 51.91
C SER A 54 25.79 -30.04 51.66
N ARG A 55 25.08 -29.66 52.73
CA ARG A 55 23.69 -29.23 52.62
C ARG A 55 23.54 -28.00 51.72
N GLU A 56 24.48 -27.07 51.81
CA GLU A 56 24.52 -25.84 51.03
C GLU A 56 24.70 -26.12 49.54
N GLU A 57 25.61 -27.02 49.18
CA GLU A 57 25.84 -27.45 47.79
C GLU A 57 24.61 -28.15 47.21
N LYS A 58 24.01 -29.09 47.96
CA LYS A 58 22.77 -29.77 47.55
C LYS A 58 21.65 -28.76 47.30
N LEU A 59 21.50 -27.78 48.19
CA LEU A 59 20.48 -26.73 48.05
C LEU A 59 20.74 -25.85 46.82
N PHE A 60 21.98 -25.43 46.61
CA PHE A 60 22.37 -24.63 45.45
C PHE A 60 22.05 -25.36 44.14
N LEU A 61 22.48 -26.62 44.02
CA LEU A 61 22.24 -27.45 42.84
C LEU A 61 20.75 -27.68 42.60
N LEU A 62 19.97 -27.91 43.66
CA LEU A 62 18.52 -28.07 43.54
C LEU A 62 17.83 -26.80 43.02
N ARG A 63 18.23 -25.61 43.50
CA ARG A 63 17.70 -24.33 43.00
C ARG A 63 18.16 -24.05 41.57
N ALA A 64 19.41 -24.34 41.24
CA ALA A 64 19.91 -24.23 39.88
C ALA A 64 19.10 -25.14 38.93
N TRP A 65 18.85 -26.39 39.31
CA TRP A 65 18.04 -27.32 38.53
C TRP A 65 16.62 -26.79 38.28
N GLN A 66 15.97 -26.27 39.31
CA GLN A 66 14.63 -25.67 39.19
C GLN A 66 14.59 -24.54 38.16
N VAL A 67 15.60 -23.66 38.17
CA VAL A 67 15.67 -22.50 37.26
C VAL A 67 16.03 -22.92 35.84
N LEU A 68 16.98 -23.84 35.69
CA LEU A 68 17.60 -24.20 34.42
C LEU A 68 16.84 -25.30 33.66
N VAL A 69 16.29 -26.29 34.37
CA VAL A 69 15.74 -27.53 33.79
C VAL A 69 14.22 -27.62 33.97
N ASP A 70 13.69 -27.27 35.14
CA ASP A 70 12.24 -27.36 35.45
C ASP A 70 11.46 -26.08 35.05
N ASP A 71 12.08 -25.20 34.25
CA ASP A 71 11.58 -23.91 33.77
C ASP A 71 10.96 -22.97 34.84
N ARG A 72 11.29 -23.16 36.13
CA ARG A 72 10.73 -22.31 37.22
C ARG A 72 11.20 -20.86 37.14
N GLY A 73 12.33 -20.62 36.48
CA GLY A 73 12.94 -19.30 36.33
C GLY A 73 12.84 -18.71 34.93
N GLY A 74 12.28 -19.43 33.95
CA GLY A 74 12.22 -18.94 32.57
C GLY A 74 13.60 -18.67 31.96
N PHE A 75 14.65 -19.40 32.37
CA PHE A 75 16.04 -19.09 32.01
C PHE A 75 16.26 -19.11 30.49
N GLY A 76 15.66 -20.08 29.79
CA GLY A 76 15.71 -20.13 28.33
C GLY A 76 15.07 -18.90 27.66
N ARG A 77 13.95 -18.41 28.20
CA ARG A 77 13.31 -17.16 27.72
C ARG A 77 14.20 -15.95 27.97
N HIS A 78 14.85 -15.89 29.13
CA HIS A 78 15.77 -14.80 29.46
C HIS A 78 16.99 -14.78 28.53
N LEU A 79 17.60 -15.94 28.27
CA LEU A 79 18.70 -16.03 27.30
C LEU A 79 18.26 -15.67 25.89
N GLY A 80 17.11 -16.16 25.43
CA GLY A 80 16.58 -15.79 24.12
C GLY A 80 16.27 -14.30 24.00
N ALA A 81 15.74 -13.68 25.07
CA ALA A 81 15.50 -12.25 25.11
C ALA A 81 16.80 -11.44 25.11
N LEU A 82 17.81 -11.86 25.87
CA LEU A 82 19.14 -11.25 25.87
C LEU A 82 19.81 -11.36 24.51
N ASP A 83 19.74 -12.52 23.87
CA ASP A 83 20.29 -12.77 22.54
C ASP A 83 19.60 -11.90 21.49
N THR A 84 18.27 -11.84 21.52
CA THR A 84 17.47 -10.96 20.65
C THR A 84 17.82 -9.49 20.86
N TYR A 85 18.00 -9.07 22.11
CA TYR A 85 18.36 -7.71 22.46
C TYR A 85 19.75 -7.34 21.93
N ILE A 86 20.76 -8.16 22.22
CA ILE A 86 22.13 -7.98 21.72
C ILE A 86 22.15 -7.99 20.19
N HIS A 87 21.40 -8.89 19.56
CA HIS A 87 21.37 -9.03 18.12
C HIS A 87 20.55 -7.99 17.38
N ASN A 88 19.66 -7.20 17.99
CA ASN A 88 18.81 -6.28 17.22
C ASN A 88 18.97 -4.81 17.63
N ILE A 89 19.34 -4.57 18.87
CA ILE A 89 19.20 -3.24 19.49
C ILE A 89 20.54 -2.75 20.08
N GLN A 90 21.63 -3.49 19.92
CA GLN A 90 22.90 -3.12 20.53
C GLN A 90 24.05 -3.16 19.53
N ASP A 91 24.70 -2.02 19.35
CA ASP A 91 25.98 -1.90 18.66
C ASP A 91 27.09 -2.49 19.56
N PRO A 92 27.94 -3.42 19.07
CA PRO A 92 29.04 -3.97 19.86
C PRO A 92 30.11 -2.94 20.26
N ASP A 93 30.27 -1.88 19.46
CA ASP A 93 31.34 -0.89 19.56
C ASP A 93 30.91 0.40 20.29
N ASP A 94 29.62 0.56 20.57
CA ASP A 94 29.07 1.71 21.31
C ASP A 94 28.48 1.30 22.67
N GLY A 95 28.58 2.21 23.65
CA GLY A 95 28.05 2.03 25.00
C GLY A 95 26.55 2.37 25.11
N CYS A 96 25.91 2.79 24.02
CA CYS A 96 24.49 3.10 23.94
C CYS A 96 23.72 2.04 23.14
N VAL A 97 22.43 1.90 23.47
CA VAL A 97 21.49 0.99 22.82
C VAL A 97 21.04 1.63 21.51
N GLU A 98 21.79 1.44 20.42
CA GLU A 98 21.38 1.88 19.08
C GLU A 98 20.82 0.72 18.25
N TYR A 99 19.72 0.99 17.54
CA TYR A 99 19.16 0.04 16.59
C TYR A 99 20.19 -0.33 15.52
N LYS A 100 20.22 -1.61 15.15
CA LYS A 100 21.02 -2.06 14.01
C LYS A 100 20.74 -1.24 12.74
N PRO A 101 21.74 -0.99 11.88
CA PRO A 101 21.57 -0.21 10.65
C PRO A 101 20.40 -0.68 9.79
N GLU A 102 20.18 -1.99 9.69
CA GLU A 102 19.11 -2.58 8.90
C GLU A 102 17.72 -2.31 9.50
N LEU A 103 17.61 -2.36 10.83
CA LEU A 103 16.35 -2.06 11.54
C LEU A 103 16.06 -0.56 11.51
N LYS A 104 17.10 0.26 11.62
CA LYS A 104 17.03 1.72 11.46
C LYS A 104 16.54 2.09 10.06
N ALA A 105 17.05 1.43 9.02
CA ALA A 105 16.57 1.60 7.65
C ALA A 105 15.09 1.20 7.50
N CYS A 106 14.67 0.06 8.05
CA CYS A 106 13.25 -0.34 8.04
C CYS A 106 12.33 0.66 8.77
N LEU A 107 12.81 1.25 9.87
CA LEU A 107 12.07 2.29 10.61
C LEU A 107 12.01 3.59 9.81
N GLU A 108 13.11 4.00 9.16
CA GLU A 108 13.18 5.17 8.28
C GLU A 108 12.29 5.00 7.04
N ASP A 109 12.28 3.82 6.43
CA ASP A 109 11.37 3.46 5.32
C ASP A 109 9.90 3.42 5.77
N GLY A 110 9.64 2.95 6.99
CA GLY A 110 8.32 3.00 7.61
C GLY A 110 7.83 4.42 7.90
N LEU A 111 8.74 5.34 8.25
CA LEU A 111 8.45 6.76 8.44
C LEU A 111 8.11 7.48 7.13
N LEU A 112 8.53 6.95 5.98
CA LEU A 112 8.16 7.45 4.65
C LEU A 112 6.73 7.05 4.23
N PHE A 113 6.08 6.14 4.95
CA PHE A 113 4.73 5.67 4.61
C PHE A 113 3.68 6.78 4.66
N ASP A 114 3.72 7.65 5.67
CA ASP A 114 2.79 8.76 5.79
C ASP A 114 2.99 9.78 4.65
N VAL A 115 4.25 10.08 4.30
CA VAL A 115 4.61 10.95 3.16
C VAL A 115 4.10 10.37 1.84
N MET A 116 4.20 9.05 1.65
CA MET A 116 3.68 8.35 0.48
C MET A 116 2.15 8.37 0.42
N CYS A 117 1.46 8.22 1.56
CA CYS A 117 0.00 8.32 1.66
C CYS A 117 -0.49 9.74 1.34
N GLU A 118 0.20 10.77 1.82
CA GLU A 118 -0.08 12.17 1.49
C GLU A 118 0.09 12.42 -0.02
N ALA A 119 1.24 12.07 -0.60
CA ALA A 119 1.51 12.25 -2.02
C ALA A 119 0.50 11.49 -2.91
N TYR A 120 0.09 10.29 -2.52
CA TYR A 120 -0.94 9.52 -3.22
C TYR A 120 -2.32 10.18 -3.15
N THR A 121 -2.66 10.79 -2.02
CA THR A 121 -3.94 11.50 -1.83
C THR A 121 -3.97 12.77 -2.68
N GLU A 122 -2.89 13.54 -2.70
CA GLU A 122 -2.75 14.71 -3.58
C GLU A 122 -2.87 14.34 -5.06
N ALA A 123 -2.22 13.25 -5.49
CA ALA A 123 -2.31 12.76 -6.85
C ALA A 123 -3.75 12.38 -7.25
N LYS A 124 -4.51 11.74 -6.34
CA LYS A 124 -5.93 11.42 -6.57
C LYS A 124 -6.80 12.67 -6.73
N THR A 125 -6.61 13.67 -5.86
CA THR A 125 -7.35 14.94 -5.95
C THR A 125 -7.07 15.62 -7.29
N ARG A 126 -5.79 15.65 -7.71
CA ARG A 126 -5.40 16.25 -8.98
C ARG A 126 -6.02 15.56 -10.20
N ILE A 127 -6.13 14.24 -10.17
CA ILE A 127 -6.78 13.47 -11.23
C ILE A 127 -8.27 13.83 -11.32
N ALA A 128 -8.97 13.89 -10.18
CA ALA A 128 -10.40 14.23 -10.15
C ALA A 128 -10.68 15.64 -10.69
N GLU A 129 -9.85 16.63 -10.35
CA GLU A 129 -9.94 17.99 -10.89
C GLU A 129 -9.79 18.04 -12.42
N LEU A 130 -8.82 17.26 -12.94
CA LEU A 130 -8.57 17.19 -14.38
C LEU A 130 -9.72 16.50 -15.12
N GLU A 131 -10.29 15.43 -14.53
CA GLU A 131 -11.46 14.75 -15.08
C GLU A 131 -12.70 15.66 -15.11
N GLU A 132 -12.93 16.43 -14.05
CA GLU A 132 -14.03 17.40 -13.99
C GLU A 132 -13.84 18.53 -15.02
N SER A 133 -12.62 19.05 -15.14
CA SER A 133 -12.27 20.05 -16.16
C SER A 133 -12.49 19.52 -17.58
N HIS A 134 -12.08 18.28 -17.87
CA HIS A 134 -12.33 17.65 -19.16
C HIS A 134 -13.81 17.42 -19.45
N ALA A 135 -14.61 17.05 -18.45
CA ALA A 135 -16.06 16.90 -18.62
C ALA A 135 -16.73 18.23 -19.02
N GLN A 136 -16.33 19.35 -18.41
CA GLN A 136 -16.84 20.69 -18.76
C GLN A 136 -16.46 21.11 -20.19
N VAL A 137 -15.26 20.77 -20.64
CA VAL A 137 -14.81 21.03 -22.02
C VAL A 137 -15.60 20.20 -23.04
N ILE A 138 -15.91 18.93 -22.74
CA ILE A 138 -16.74 18.08 -23.61
C ILE A 138 -18.17 18.64 -23.71
N HIS A 139 -18.77 19.04 -22.59
CA HIS A 139 -20.12 19.60 -22.58
C HIS A 139 -20.23 20.92 -23.35
N SER A 140 -19.26 21.82 -23.20
CA SER A 140 -19.24 23.08 -23.97
C SER A 140 -19.06 22.82 -25.46
N ARG A 141 -18.16 21.91 -25.87
CA ARG A 141 -18.00 21.52 -27.27
C ARG A 141 -19.29 20.97 -27.88
N ASP A 142 -19.99 20.09 -27.17
CA ASP A 142 -21.22 19.47 -27.65
C ASP A 142 -22.39 20.47 -27.71
N HIS A 143 -22.37 21.51 -26.86
CA HIS A 143 -23.30 22.65 -26.95
C HIS A 143 -23.06 23.48 -28.23
N TYR A 144 -21.80 23.86 -28.50
CA TYR A 144 -21.47 24.63 -29.70
C TYR A 144 -21.76 23.86 -30.99
N LYS A 145 -21.54 22.54 -31.00
CA LYS A 145 -21.87 21.69 -32.14
C LYS A 145 -23.37 21.72 -32.46
N ARG A 146 -24.23 21.57 -31.44
CA ARG A 146 -25.69 21.67 -31.62
C ARG A 146 -26.13 23.04 -32.11
N MET A 147 -25.62 24.11 -31.51
CA MET A 147 -25.89 25.49 -31.95
C MET A 147 -25.54 25.70 -33.43
N SER A 148 -24.41 25.15 -33.88
CA SER A 148 -24.00 25.21 -35.29
C SER A 148 -24.92 24.40 -36.20
N GLU A 149 -25.30 23.18 -35.82
CA GLU A 149 -26.19 22.31 -36.61
C GLU A 149 -27.59 22.93 -36.73
N GLU A 150 -28.12 23.50 -35.65
CA GLU A 150 -29.39 24.23 -35.64
C GLU A 150 -29.34 25.50 -36.50
N GLY A 151 -28.25 26.28 -36.42
CA GLY A 151 -28.06 27.45 -37.28
C GLY A 151 -28.02 27.10 -38.77
N ILE A 152 -27.31 26.02 -39.13
CA ILE A 152 -27.27 25.50 -40.51
C ILE A 152 -28.66 25.04 -40.96
N LYS A 153 -29.44 24.40 -40.08
CA LYS A 153 -30.81 23.98 -40.36
C LYS A 153 -31.72 25.18 -40.64
N GLN A 154 -31.66 26.22 -39.81
CA GLN A 154 -32.45 27.45 -40.01
C GLN A 154 -32.08 28.16 -41.32
N ILE A 155 -30.79 28.20 -41.69
CA ILE A 155 -30.35 28.75 -42.97
C ILE A 155 -30.97 27.96 -44.13
N ARG A 156 -30.91 26.62 -44.09
CA ARG A 156 -31.55 25.77 -45.11
C ARG A 156 -33.05 26.01 -45.23
N GLU A 157 -33.76 26.16 -44.11
CA GLU A 157 -35.19 26.44 -44.10
C GLU A 157 -35.51 27.84 -44.67
N SER A 158 -34.65 28.84 -44.40
CA SER A 158 -34.83 30.22 -44.88
C SER A 158 -34.48 30.43 -46.36
N CYS A 159 -33.67 29.54 -46.96
CA CYS A 159 -33.21 29.65 -48.35
C CYS A 159 -34.03 28.78 -49.32
N THR A 160 -35.36 28.79 -49.20
CA THR A 160 -36.24 28.21 -50.22
C THR A 160 -36.22 29.09 -51.47
N VAL A 161 -35.32 28.79 -52.40
CA VAL A 161 -35.24 29.48 -53.69
C VAL A 161 -36.41 29.02 -54.55
N THR A 162 -37.18 29.98 -55.05
CA THR A 162 -38.24 29.72 -56.04
C THR A 162 -37.75 30.25 -57.39
N VAL A 163 -37.80 29.41 -58.42
CA VAL A 163 -37.41 29.80 -59.79
C VAL A 163 -38.67 29.91 -60.64
N LEU A 164 -38.78 31.01 -61.39
CA LEU A 164 -39.83 31.20 -62.40
C LEU A 164 -39.32 30.65 -63.72
N LEU A 165 -40.07 29.72 -64.31
CA LEU A 165 -39.80 29.21 -65.64
C LEU A 165 -40.80 29.84 -66.64
N PRO A 166 -40.35 30.37 -67.77
CA PRO A 166 -41.24 30.95 -68.76
C PRO A 166 -42.06 29.85 -69.45
N VAL A 167 -43.39 29.94 -69.38
CA VAL A 167 -44.30 29.08 -70.14
C VAL A 167 -44.75 29.86 -71.39
N THR A 168 -44.28 29.44 -72.56
CA THR A 168 -44.77 29.94 -73.85
C THR A 168 -44.91 28.78 -74.80
N ASP A 169 -46.10 28.61 -75.40
CA ASP A 169 -46.47 27.65 -76.47
C ASP A 169 -45.34 26.71 -76.92
N LEU A 170 -45.03 25.74 -76.05
CA LEU A 170 -43.92 24.81 -76.22
C LEU A 170 -44.33 23.72 -77.20
N SER A 171 -43.41 23.31 -78.08
CA SER A 171 -43.58 22.07 -78.83
C SER A 171 -43.61 20.86 -77.88
N TRP A 172 -44.12 19.72 -78.33
CA TRP A 172 -44.18 18.50 -77.51
C TRP A 172 -42.81 18.05 -76.97
N GLU A 173 -41.72 18.27 -77.71
CA GLU A 173 -40.34 17.99 -77.26
C GLU A 173 -39.89 18.95 -76.14
N GLN A 174 -40.27 20.23 -76.23
CA GLN A 174 -39.93 21.24 -75.24
C GLN A 174 -40.75 21.08 -73.95
N GLN A 175 -41.98 20.56 -74.07
CA GLN A 175 -42.86 20.28 -72.94
C GLN A 175 -42.31 19.12 -72.09
N GLN A 176 -41.80 18.07 -72.73
CA GLN A 176 -41.13 16.98 -72.03
C GLN A 176 -39.85 17.45 -71.32
N TYR A 177 -39.03 18.28 -71.97
CA TYR A 177 -37.85 18.87 -71.33
C TYR A 177 -38.22 19.76 -70.13
N HIS A 178 -39.29 20.54 -70.25
CA HIS A 178 -39.79 21.35 -69.13
C HIS A 178 -40.22 20.48 -67.94
N GLU A 179 -40.95 19.40 -68.17
CA GLU A 179 -41.35 18.45 -67.11
C GLU A 179 -40.14 17.78 -66.43
N GLU A 180 -39.12 17.38 -67.21
CA GLU A 180 -37.87 16.83 -66.67
C GLU A 180 -37.13 17.86 -65.80
N VAL A 181 -37.05 19.11 -66.24
CA VAL A 181 -36.42 20.20 -65.49
C VAL A 181 -37.19 20.48 -64.20
N VAL A 182 -38.53 20.55 -64.24
CA VAL A 182 -39.37 20.73 -63.05
C VAL A 182 -39.17 19.58 -62.07
N ALA A 183 -39.10 18.33 -62.54
CA ALA A 183 -38.89 17.16 -61.70
C ALA A 183 -37.52 17.20 -61.01
N VAL A 184 -36.44 17.56 -61.73
CA VAL A 184 -35.10 17.68 -61.17
C VAL A 184 -35.02 18.81 -60.14
N LEU A 185 -35.61 19.98 -60.42
CA LEU A 185 -35.63 21.11 -59.48
C LEU A 185 -36.45 20.79 -58.21
N THR A 186 -37.59 20.12 -58.37
CA THR A 186 -38.42 19.69 -57.24
C THR A 186 -37.70 18.65 -56.38
N ALA A 187 -37.00 17.69 -56.99
CA ALA A 187 -36.18 16.71 -56.29
C ALA A 187 -35.01 17.35 -55.53
N ALA A 188 -34.50 18.49 -56.01
CA ALA A 188 -33.49 19.30 -55.33
C ALA A 188 -34.07 20.19 -54.21
N GLY A 189 -35.38 20.15 -53.95
CA GLY A 189 -36.05 20.96 -52.92
C GLY A 189 -36.27 22.43 -53.32
N ILE A 190 -36.21 22.74 -54.61
CA ILE A 190 -36.41 24.09 -55.17
C ILE A 190 -37.89 24.23 -55.56
N GLY A 191 -38.55 25.29 -55.09
CA GLY A 191 -39.93 25.58 -55.46
C GLY A 191 -40.02 26.06 -56.91
N VAL A 192 -40.97 25.53 -57.69
CA VAL A 192 -41.23 26.01 -59.05
C VAL A 192 -42.64 26.61 -59.11
N LYS A 193 -42.77 27.82 -59.68
CA LYS A 193 -44.06 28.44 -59.98
C LYS A 193 -44.23 28.51 -61.50
N GLY A 194 -45.39 28.08 -61.98
CA GLY A 194 -45.86 28.39 -63.34
C GLY A 194 -46.71 29.65 -63.30
N ASP A 195 -46.48 30.56 -64.23
CA ASP A 195 -47.40 31.67 -64.51
C ASP A 195 -48.60 31.18 -65.33
#